data_AF-E2SGT9-F1
#
_entry.id   AF-E2SGT9-F1
#
_cell.length_a   1.000
_cell.length_b   1.000
_cell.length_c   1.000
_cell.angle_alpha   90.00
_cell.angle_beta   90.00
_cell.angle_gamma   90.00
#
_symmetry.space_group_name_H-M   'P 1'
#
loop_
_entity.id
_entity.type
_entity.pdbx_description
1 polymer ?
#
loop_
_entity_poly.entity_id
_entity_poly.type
_entity_poly.pdbx_seq_one_letter_code
_entity_poly.pdbx_strand_id
1 'polypeptide(L)'
;MIKSIEFKNFRNLSCKFLFDNKLNIIVGKNNSGKTNLLDGIRLAFSTISGDYFRVEKSDFLNSDDSKPITIKVELDNNSIESLKYFDDNKNLVYGFKVIIRKTQRNRYVREISLLNGSNIDHDILFDDNNIPNVSLIPLSRIDSLFTNGYTASISNFLKSDEEYVEIKEKSKKK
;
A
#
# COMPACT_ATOMS: atom_id res chain seq x y z
N MET A 1 8.84 -7.83 -9.48
CA MET A 1 7.50 -7.37 -9.03
C MET A 1 7.10 -8.23 -7.83
N ILE A 2 5.92 -8.06 -7.22
CA ILE A 2 5.53 -8.90 -6.06
C ILE A 2 5.44 -10.36 -6.52
N LYS A 3 6.17 -11.26 -5.84
CA LYS A 3 6.15 -12.70 -6.09
C LYS A 3 5.08 -13.39 -5.24
N SER A 4 5.01 -13.00 -3.97
CA SER A 4 3.99 -13.52 -3.06
C SER A 4 3.72 -12.56 -1.90
N ILE A 5 2.54 -12.70 -1.30
CA ILE A 5 2.20 -12.01 -0.06
C ILE A 5 1.53 -12.99 0.91
N GLU A 6 1.95 -13.00 2.16
CA GLU A 6 1.38 -13.81 3.24
C GLU A 6 0.77 -12.90 4.30
N PHE A 7 -0.49 -13.15 4.65
CA PHE A 7 -1.20 -12.42 5.70
C PHE A 7 -1.41 -13.27 6.94
N LYS A 8 -1.26 -12.64 8.10
CA LYS A 8 -1.73 -13.16 9.40
C LYS A 8 -2.46 -12.08 10.16
N ASN A 9 -3.58 -12.47 10.76
CA ASN A 9 -4.44 -11.63 11.60
C ASN A 9 -5.03 -10.38 10.91
N PHE A 10 -5.05 -10.32 9.58
CA PHE A 10 -5.56 -9.16 8.83
C PHE A 10 -6.95 -9.44 8.24
N ARG A 11 -7.99 -8.81 8.81
CA ARG A 11 -9.40 -8.99 8.43
C ARG A 11 -9.74 -10.47 8.27
N ASN A 12 -10.12 -10.91 7.06
CA ASN A 12 -10.42 -12.31 6.74
C ASN A 12 -9.29 -13.03 5.98
N LEU A 13 -8.08 -12.47 5.94
CA LEU A 13 -6.93 -13.05 5.24
C LEU A 13 -5.99 -13.75 6.23
N SER A 14 -5.72 -15.03 5.97
CA SER A 14 -4.83 -15.87 6.78
C SER A 14 -3.99 -16.83 5.93
N CYS A 15 -3.76 -16.50 4.66
CA CYS A 15 -3.09 -17.35 3.69
C CYS A 15 -2.03 -16.61 2.88
N LYS A 16 -1.25 -17.38 2.12
CA LYS A 16 -0.26 -16.90 1.17
C LYS A 16 -0.87 -16.86 -0.24
N PHE A 17 -0.75 -15.71 -0.92
CA PHE A 17 -1.10 -15.55 -2.32
C PHE A 17 0.18 -15.50 -3.15
N LEU A 18 0.15 -16.17 -4.30
CA LEU A 18 1.22 -16.16 -5.29
C LEU A 18 0.78 -15.27 -6.45
N PHE A 19 1.69 -14.47 -6.98
CA PHE A 19 1.43 -13.58 -8.09
C PHE A 19 2.24 -13.98 -9.32
N ASP A 20 1.61 -13.84 -10.48
CA ASP A 20 2.29 -13.85 -11.76
C ASP A 20 2.97 -12.50 -12.02
N ASN A 21 4.07 -12.50 -12.77
CA ASN A 21 4.84 -11.30 -13.04
C ASN A 21 4.27 -10.44 -14.20
N LYS A 22 3.21 -10.88 -14.88
CA LYS A 22 2.56 -10.15 -15.97
C LYS A 22 1.20 -9.63 -15.57
N LEU A 23 0.27 -10.53 -15.23
CA LEU A 23 -1.13 -10.17 -14.96
C LEU A 23 -1.76 -11.08 -13.91
N ASN A 24 -2.36 -10.46 -12.90
CA ASN A 24 -3.11 -11.14 -11.86
C ASN A 24 -4.57 -10.71 -11.89
N ILE A 25 -5.48 -11.66 -12.02
CA ILE A 25 -6.94 -11.41 -12.05
C ILE A 25 -7.55 -12.03 -10.79
N ILE A 26 -8.16 -11.19 -9.94
CA ILE A 26 -8.77 -11.63 -8.68
C ILE A 26 -10.28 -11.67 -8.85
N VAL A 27 -10.86 -12.88 -8.88
CA VAL A 27 -12.31 -13.13 -9.00
C VAL A 27 -12.85 -13.87 -7.79
N GLY A 28 -14.16 -13.75 -7.53
CA GLY A 28 -14.81 -14.42 -6.40
C GLY A 28 -16.07 -13.70 -5.92
N LYS A 29 -16.79 -14.31 -4.95
CA LYS A 29 -18.02 -13.75 -4.38
C LYS A 29 -17.76 -12.42 -3.66
N ASN A 30 -18.79 -11.60 -3.51
CA ASN A 30 -18.71 -10.42 -2.65
C ASN A 30 -18.31 -10.83 -1.23
N ASN A 31 -17.55 -9.97 -0.56
CA ASN A 31 -17.04 -10.21 0.80
C ASN A 31 -16.09 -11.41 0.95
N SER A 32 -15.62 -12.01 -0.14
CA SER A 32 -14.64 -13.11 -0.09
C SER A 32 -13.21 -12.67 0.24
N GLY A 33 -12.97 -11.38 0.51
CA GLY A 33 -11.64 -10.83 0.81
C GLY A 33 -10.87 -10.23 -0.38
N LYS A 34 -11.48 -10.08 -1.56
CA LYS A 34 -10.81 -9.46 -2.73
C LYS A 34 -10.33 -8.03 -2.45
N THR A 35 -11.21 -7.18 -1.93
CA THR A 35 -10.84 -5.80 -1.54
C THR A 35 -9.82 -5.81 -0.40
N ASN A 36 -9.95 -6.74 0.55
CA ASN A 36 -9.01 -6.88 1.64
C ASN A 36 -7.61 -7.26 1.13
N LEU A 37 -7.49 -8.08 0.09
CA LEU A 37 -6.20 -8.41 -0.52
C LEU A 37 -5.52 -7.15 -1.09
N LEU A 38 -6.28 -6.32 -1.83
CA LEU A 38 -5.77 -5.05 -2.37
C LEU A 38 -5.41 -4.05 -1.26
N ASP A 39 -6.26 -3.91 -0.24
CA ASP A 39 -5.98 -3.06 0.92
C ASP A 39 -4.77 -3.54 1.71
N GLY A 40 -4.57 -4.85 1.80
CA GLY A 40 -3.42 -5.45 2.47
C GLY A 40 -2.10 -5.17 1.74
N ILE A 41 -2.11 -5.24 0.40
CA ILE A 41 -0.96 -4.81 -0.42
C ILE A 41 -0.70 -3.33 -0.19
N ARG A 42 -1.74 -2.48 -0.26
CA ARG A 42 -1.62 -1.04 -0.02
C ARG A 42 -1.08 -0.73 1.38
N LEU A 43 -1.56 -1.41 2.42
CA LEU A 43 -1.07 -1.27 3.79
C LEU A 43 0.43 -1.61 3.88
N ALA A 44 0.86 -2.71 3.26
CA ALA A 44 2.26 -3.11 3.25
C ALA A 44 3.17 -2.04 2.62
N PHE A 45 2.83 -1.56 1.41
CA PHE A 45 3.64 -0.55 0.72
C PHE A 45 3.51 0.85 1.33
N SER A 46 2.36 1.21 1.90
CA SER A 46 2.20 2.49 2.63
C SER A 46 3.10 2.62 3.86
N THR A 47 3.57 1.48 4.39
CA THR A 47 4.53 1.47 5.50
C THR A 47 5.94 1.84 5.02
N ILE A 48 6.22 1.62 3.73
CA ILE A 48 7.47 1.99 3.07
C ILE A 48 7.40 3.45 2.61
N SER A 49 6.40 3.80 1.80
CA SER A 49 6.30 5.14 1.17
C SER A 49 5.93 6.26 2.14
N GLY A 50 5.55 5.91 3.38
CA GLY A 50 5.02 6.89 4.35
C GLY A 50 3.57 7.32 4.04
N ASP A 51 2.93 6.72 3.03
CA ASP A 51 1.56 7.04 2.68
C ASP A 51 0.60 6.80 3.85
N TYR A 52 -0.40 7.66 3.92
CA TYR A 52 -1.43 7.53 4.94
C TYR A 52 -2.30 6.30 4.65
N PHE A 53 -2.26 5.35 5.59
CA PHE A 53 -3.20 4.25 5.69
C PHE A 53 -3.68 4.17 7.14
N ARG A 54 -4.98 4.43 7.34
CA ARG A 54 -5.60 4.36 8.66
C ARG A 54 -5.83 2.90 9.04
N VAL A 55 -5.18 2.45 10.11
CA VAL A 55 -5.43 1.15 10.72
C VAL A 55 -6.49 1.30 11.81
N GLU A 56 -7.48 0.42 11.80
CA GLU A 56 -8.54 0.34 12.79
C GLU A 56 -8.60 -1.03 13.46
N LYS A 57 -9.30 -1.12 14.59
CA LYS A 57 -9.49 -2.40 15.30
C LYS A 57 -10.17 -3.46 14.40
N SER A 58 -11.06 -3.03 13.51
CA SER A 58 -11.75 -3.88 12.52
C SER A 58 -10.82 -4.48 11.46
N ASP A 59 -9.60 -3.95 11.30
CA ASP A 59 -8.60 -4.53 10.40
C ASP A 59 -7.95 -5.80 10.98
N PHE A 60 -8.12 -6.04 12.28
CA PHE A 60 -7.65 -7.27 12.92
C PHE A 60 -8.70 -8.37 12.75
N LEU A 61 -8.26 -9.61 12.56
CA LEU A 61 -9.17 -10.76 12.48
C LEU A 61 -10.04 -10.82 13.74
N ASN A 62 -11.35 -10.93 13.55
CA ASN A 62 -12.36 -10.88 14.62
C ASN A 62 -12.27 -9.63 15.52
N SER A 63 -11.66 -8.54 15.04
CA SER A 63 -11.35 -7.35 15.84
C SER A 63 -10.47 -7.64 17.06
N ASP A 64 -9.66 -8.71 17.01
CA ASP A 64 -8.72 -9.08 18.07
C ASP A 64 -7.35 -8.40 17.86
N ASP A 65 -7.21 -7.21 18.44
CA ASP A 65 -5.97 -6.43 18.44
C ASP A 65 -4.98 -6.80 19.55
N SER A 66 -5.21 -7.93 20.26
CA SER A 66 -4.22 -8.52 21.17
C SER A 66 -3.06 -9.17 20.42
N LYS A 67 -3.30 -9.62 19.17
CA LYS A 67 -2.31 -10.21 18.28
C LYS A 67 -1.94 -9.21 17.18
N PRO A 68 -0.67 -9.14 16.77
CA PRO A 68 -0.28 -8.24 15.69
C PRO A 68 -0.78 -8.75 14.34
N ILE A 69 -1.06 -7.82 13.43
CA ILE A 69 -1.13 -8.14 12.00
C ILE A 69 0.30 -8.35 11.50
N THR A 70 0.50 -9.39 10.70
CA THR A 70 1.77 -9.62 10.00
C THR A 70 1.49 -9.76 8.51
N ILE A 71 2.22 -8.99 7.70
CA ILE A 71 2.20 -9.07 6.25
C ILE A 71 3.63 -9.33 5.80
N LYS A 72 3.87 -10.43 5.09
CA LYS A 72 5.17 -10.72 4.47
C LYS A 72 5.03 -10.59 2.97
N VAL A 73 5.92 -9.83 2.35
CA VAL A 73 5.95 -9.62 0.91
C VAL A 73 7.27 -10.19 0.39
N GLU A 74 7.18 -11.21 -0.45
CA GLU A 74 8.32 -11.70 -1.24
C GLU A 74 8.29 -11.00 -2.60
N LEU A 75 9.44 -10.51 -3.03
CA LEU A 75 9.60 -9.83 -4.31
C LEU A 75 10.42 -10.71 -5.26
N ASP A 76 10.25 -10.48 -6.56
CA ASP A 76 11.14 -11.08 -7.56
C ASP A 76 12.57 -10.58 -7.41
N ASN A 77 13.51 -11.33 -7.98
CA ASN A 77 14.91 -10.95 -7.99
C ASN A 77 15.12 -9.58 -8.66
N ASN A 78 16.02 -8.77 -8.10
CA ASN A 78 16.42 -7.45 -8.60
C ASN A 78 15.27 -6.43 -8.70
N SER A 79 14.28 -6.54 -7.81
CA SER A 79 13.13 -5.63 -7.81
C SER A 79 13.38 -4.36 -7.00
N ILE A 80 13.76 -4.47 -5.73
CA ILE A 80 14.01 -3.34 -4.82
C ILE A 80 15.29 -3.62 -4.04
N GLU A 81 16.37 -2.90 -4.35
CA GLU A 81 17.72 -3.20 -3.84
C GLU A 81 17.82 -2.95 -2.32
N SER A 82 17.10 -1.94 -1.81
CA SER A 82 17.02 -1.65 -0.37
C SER A 82 16.37 -2.77 0.46
N LEU A 83 15.67 -3.71 -0.19
CA LEU A 83 14.95 -4.82 0.45
C LEU A 83 15.61 -6.18 0.22
N LYS A 84 16.91 -6.16 -0.09
CA LYS A 84 17.73 -7.33 -0.38
C LYS A 84 18.44 -7.84 0.88
N TYR A 85 18.53 -9.15 1.02
CA TYR A 85 19.40 -9.79 2.02
C TYR A 85 19.85 -11.18 1.57
N PHE A 86 20.85 -11.73 2.27
CA PHE A 86 21.28 -13.11 2.10
C PHE A 86 20.60 -14.00 3.14
N ASP A 87 19.97 -15.08 2.69
CA ASP A 87 19.45 -16.11 3.60
C ASP A 87 20.61 -16.95 4.20
N ASP A 88 20.26 -17.85 5.13
CA ASP A 88 21.24 -18.73 5.79
C ASP A 88 22.01 -19.62 4.80
N ASN A 89 21.44 -19.86 3.62
CA ASN A 89 22.03 -20.64 2.53
C ASN A 89 22.85 -19.76 1.56
N LYS A 90 23.05 -18.48 1.86
CA LYS A 90 23.71 -17.47 1.02
C LYS A 90 23.00 -17.22 -0.31
N ASN A 91 21.72 -17.56 -0.41
CA ASN A 91 20.89 -17.16 -1.53
C ASN A 91 20.45 -15.72 -1.36
N LEU A 92 20.38 -15.04 -2.49
CA LEU A 92 19.88 -13.67 -2.56
C LEU A 92 18.36 -13.66 -2.51
N VAL A 93 17.79 -12.96 -1.53
CA VAL A 93 16.35 -12.86 -1.33
C VAL A 93 15.94 -11.38 -1.28
N TYR A 94 14.79 -11.08 -1.86
CA TYR A 94 14.19 -9.76 -1.87
C TYR A 94 12.83 -9.80 -1.18
N GLY A 95 12.60 -8.88 -0.26
CA GLY A 95 11.30 -8.76 0.39
C GLY A 95 11.37 -8.18 1.78
N PHE A 96 10.19 -7.97 2.34
CA PHE A 96 10.02 -7.31 3.63
C PHE A 96 8.84 -7.87 4.39
N LYS A 97 8.83 -7.57 5.68
CA LYS A 97 7.78 -7.90 6.62
C LYS A 97 7.28 -6.63 7.27
N VAL A 98 5.97 -6.48 7.31
CA VAL A 98 5.28 -5.43 8.07
C VAL A 98 4.57 -6.06 9.26
N ILE A 99 4.78 -5.47 10.43
CA ILE A 99 4.09 -5.82 11.67
C ILE A 99 3.27 -4.61 12.11
N ILE A 100 1.97 -4.80 12.31
CA ILE A 100 1.10 -3.79 12.89
C ILE A 100 0.63 -4.27 14.25
N ARG A 101 0.91 -3.47 15.28
CA ARG A 101 0.57 -3.81 16.67
C ARG A 101 0.00 -2.62 17.40
N LYS A 102 -0.78 -2.92 18.42
CA LYS A 102 -1.29 -1.93 19.36
C LYS A 102 -0.24 -1.62 20.42
N THR A 103 -0.03 -0.34 20.67
CA THR A 103 0.82 0.16 21.75
C THR A 103 0.03 0.26 23.06
N GLN A 104 0.75 0.35 24.19
CA GLN A 104 0.14 0.59 25.51
C GLN A 104 -0.69 1.89 25.55
N ARG A 105 -0.39 2.86 24.67
CA ARG A 105 -1.12 4.14 24.52
C ARG A 105 -2.34 4.04 23.59
N ASN A 106 -2.82 2.83 23.29
CA ASN A 106 -3.99 2.59 22.43
C ASN A 106 -3.84 3.13 20.99
N ARG A 107 -2.60 3.25 20.49
CA ARG A 107 -2.29 3.64 19.10
C ARG A 107 -1.74 2.45 18.33
N TYR A 108 -2.03 2.38 17.04
CA TYR A 108 -1.43 1.40 16.14
C TYR A 108 -0.10 1.91 15.59
N VAL A 109 0.93 1.09 15.68
CA VAL A 109 2.24 1.34 15.08
C VAL A 109 2.50 0.34 13.97
N ARG A 110 3.16 0.81 12.91
CA ARG A 110 3.58 0.01 11.75
C ARG A 110 5.10 -0.11 11.81
N GLU A 111 5.60 -1.32 11.86
CA GLU A 111 7.03 -1.63 11.88
C GLU A 111 7.37 -2.42 10.63
N ILE A 112 8.53 -2.14 10.03
CA ILE A 112 9.02 -2.82 8.84
C ILE A 112 10.39 -3.43 9.13
N SER A 113 10.61 -4.64 8.62
CA SER A 113 11.89 -5.34 8.67
C SER A 113 12.10 -6.12 7.38
N LEU A 114 13.32 -6.61 7.15
CA LEU A 114 13.55 -7.65 6.15
C LEU A 114 12.84 -8.95 6.55
N LEU A 115 12.68 -9.88 5.62
CA LEU A 115 11.97 -11.15 5.87
C LEU A 115 12.65 -12.04 6.92
N ASN A 116 13.97 -11.95 7.04
CA ASN A 116 14.76 -12.60 8.10
C ASN A 116 14.67 -11.88 9.46
N GLY A 117 14.03 -10.70 9.51
CA GLY A 117 13.88 -9.89 10.72
C GLY A 117 14.98 -8.86 10.96
N SER A 118 15.96 -8.71 10.06
CA SER A 118 16.94 -7.63 10.20
C SER A 118 16.29 -6.26 9.95
N ASN A 119 16.79 -5.24 10.66
CA ASN A 119 16.35 -3.87 10.49
C ASN A 119 16.69 -3.37 9.08
N ILE A 120 15.84 -2.46 8.59
CA ILE A 120 16.06 -1.75 7.32
C ILE A 120 16.43 -0.32 7.68
N ASP A 121 17.43 0.23 6.99
CA ASP A 121 17.72 1.65 7.06
C ASP A 121 16.61 2.42 6.34
N HIS A 122 15.85 3.21 7.11
CA HIS A 122 14.72 3.95 6.59
C HIS A 122 15.14 5.01 5.57
N ASP A 123 16.29 5.64 5.73
CA ASP A 123 16.73 6.71 4.83
C ASP A 123 17.05 6.12 3.44
N ILE A 124 17.76 4.99 3.42
CA ILE A 124 18.04 4.24 2.18
C ILE A 124 16.75 3.74 1.54
N LEU A 125 15.79 3.30 2.36
CA LEU A 125 14.52 2.80 1.87
C LEU A 125 13.69 3.93 1.24
N PHE A 126 13.60 5.10 1.85
CA PHE A 126 12.82 6.21 1.29
C PHE A 126 13.37 6.74 -0.04
N ASP A 127 14.69 6.67 -0.23
CA ASP A 127 15.37 7.14 -1.45
C ASP A 127 15.37 6.11 -2.61
N ASP A 128 14.86 4.89 -2.40
CA ASP A 128 14.84 3.85 -3.45
C ASP A 128 13.71 4.10 -4.46
N ASN A 129 14.10 4.61 -5.64
CA ASN A 129 13.20 4.91 -6.76
C ASN A 129 12.42 3.69 -7.30
N ASN A 130 12.78 2.46 -6.94
CA ASN A 130 12.07 1.26 -7.40
C ASN A 130 10.87 0.90 -6.52
N ILE A 131 10.64 1.61 -5.41
CA ILE A 131 9.46 1.39 -4.58
C ILE A 131 8.23 1.86 -5.36
N PRO A 132 7.25 0.96 -5.59
CA PRO A 132 6.05 1.34 -6.32
C PRO A 132 5.17 2.22 -5.44
N ASN A 133 4.64 3.30 -6.03
CA ASN A 133 3.54 4.04 -5.44
C ASN A 133 2.24 3.24 -5.62
N VAL A 134 1.61 2.84 -4.52
CA VAL A 134 0.39 2.02 -4.53
C VAL A 134 -0.82 2.90 -4.28
N SER A 135 -1.42 3.40 -5.36
CA SER A 135 -2.67 4.16 -5.33
C SER A 135 -3.84 3.33 -5.86
N LEU A 136 -4.98 3.39 -5.17
CA LEU A 136 -6.25 2.98 -5.76
C LEU A 136 -6.62 4.05 -6.80
N ILE A 137 -6.69 3.67 -8.07
CA ILE A 137 -7.34 4.51 -9.06
C ILE A 137 -8.80 4.57 -8.66
N PRO A 138 -9.37 5.74 -8.34
CA PRO A 138 -10.79 5.86 -8.12
C PRO A 138 -11.47 5.47 -9.43
N LEU A 139 -11.99 4.24 -9.49
CA LEU A 139 -12.93 3.85 -10.53
C LEU A 139 -14.22 4.57 -10.18
N SER A 140 -14.29 5.85 -10.53
CA SER A 140 -15.56 6.55 -10.64
C SER A 140 -16.43 5.66 -11.52
N ARG A 141 -17.50 5.08 -10.96
CA ARG A 141 -18.53 4.48 -11.79
C ARG A 141 -18.92 5.54 -12.79
N ILE A 142 -19.00 5.21 -14.07
CA ILE A 142 -19.42 6.17 -15.10
C ILE A 142 -20.69 6.92 -14.63
N ASP A 143 -21.63 6.21 -14.01
CA ASP A 143 -22.86 6.78 -13.43
C ASP A 143 -22.63 7.84 -12.31
N SER A 144 -21.51 7.76 -11.59
CA SER A 144 -21.12 8.77 -10.58
C SER A 144 -20.55 10.06 -11.19
N LEU A 145 -20.03 10.01 -12.42
CA LEU A 145 -19.62 11.20 -13.18
C LEU A 145 -20.82 11.92 -13.82
N PHE A 146 -21.91 11.18 -14.08
CA PHE A 146 -23.11 11.68 -14.78
C PHE A 146 -24.30 12.01 -13.87
N THR A 147 -24.12 12.07 -12.55
CA THR A 147 -25.16 12.66 -11.69
C THR A 147 -25.10 14.19 -11.79
N ASN A 148 -26.26 14.84 -11.99
CA ASN A 148 -26.45 16.26 -12.31
C ASN A 148 -25.77 17.31 -11.39
N GLY A 149 -24.96 16.91 -10.41
CA GLY A 149 -24.11 17.77 -9.58
C GLY A 149 -22.60 17.65 -9.81
N TYR A 150 -22.08 16.59 -10.45
CA TYR A 150 -20.63 16.37 -10.61
C TYR A 150 -20.04 17.00 -11.87
N THR A 151 -20.86 17.33 -12.87
CA THR A 151 -20.44 18.17 -14.01
C THR A 151 -19.93 19.54 -13.55
N ALA A 152 -20.52 20.09 -12.48
CA ALA A 152 -20.05 21.32 -11.83
C ALA A 152 -18.67 21.13 -11.17
N SER A 153 -18.36 19.95 -10.62
CA SER A 153 -17.09 19.70 -9.93
C SER A 153 -15.91 19.63 -10.91
N ILE A 154 -16.05 18.91 -12.02
CA ILE A 154 -14.99 18.84 -13.05
C ILE A 154 -14.81 20.18 -13.76
N SER A 155 -15.90 20.88 -14.08
CA SER A 155 -15.80 22.23 -14.67
C SER A 155 -15.21 23.25 -13.69
N ASN A 156 -15.51 23.15 -12.39
CA ASN A 156 -14.88 23.98 -11.37
C ASN A 156 -13.40 23.62 -11.15
N PHE A 157 -13.05 22.34 -11.23
CA PHE A 157 -11.66 21.86 -11.13
C PHE A 157 -10.83 22.39 -12.31
N LEU A 158 -11.31 22.24 -13.54
CA LEU A 158 -10.64 22.76 -14.74
C LEU A 158 -10.52 24.29 -14.72
N LYS A 159 -11.57 25.00 -14.27
CA LYS A 159 -11.50 26.46 -14.07
C LYS A 159 -10.48 26.87 -13.02
N SER A 160 -10.37 26.10 -11.93
CA SER A 160 -9.38 26.39 -10.88
C SER A 160 -7.94 26.19 -11.36
N ASP A 161 -7.70 25.22 -12.24
CA ASP A 161 -6.38 25.02 -12.87
C ASP A 161 -6.04 26.16 -13.84
N GLU A 162 -7.00 26.63 -14.65
CA GLU A 162 -6.82 27.79 -15.54
C GLU A 162 -6.56 29.08 -14.75
N GLU A 163 -7.33 29.34 -13.69
CA GLU A 163 -7.13 30.49 -12.79
C GLU A 163 -5.77 30.43 -12.07
N TYR A 164 -5.34 29.24 -11.64
CA TYR A 164 -4.03 29.05 -11.01
C TYR A 164 -2.88 29.36 -11.98
N VAL A 165 -2.99 28.94 -13.24
CA VAL A 165 -2.01 29.26 -14.29
C VAL A 165 -1.94 30.77 -14.54
N GLU A 166 -3.08 31.46 -14.62
CA GLU A 166 -3.10 32.92 -14.77
C GLU A 166 -2.45 33.67 -13.60
N ILE A 167 -2.73 33.26 -12.36
CA ILE A 167 -2.15 33.88 -11.16
C ILE A 167 -0.62 33.68 -11.14
N LYS A 168 -0.16 32.49 -11.54
CA LYS A 168 1.26 32.14 -11.65
C LYS A 168 1.98 32.90 -12.76
N GLU A 169 1.30 33.22 -13.87
CA GLU A 169 1.84 34.06 -14.94
C GLU A 169 1.90 35.54 -14.53
N LYS A 170 0.86 36.05 -13.85
CA LYS A 170 0.80 37.42 -13.34
C LYS A 170 1.85 37.69 -12.26
N SER A 171 2.16 36.69 -11.42
CA SER A 171 3.19 36.82 -10.37
C SER A 171 4.63 36.85 -10.90
N LYS A 172 4.87 36.36 -12.14
CA LYS A 172 6.18 36.44 -12.80
C LYS A 172 6.44 37.76 -13.53
N LYS A 173 5.44 38.63 -13.68
CA LYS A 173 5.53 39.93 -14.38
C LYS A 173 5.71 41.13 -13.44
N LYS A 174 6.12 40.90 -12.18
CA LYS A 174 6.53 41.94 -11.23
C LYS A 174 8.01 41.86 -10.93
#